data_AF-A0AAJ0FWH3-F1
#
_entry.id   AF-A0AAJ0FWH3-F1
#
_cell.length_a   1.000
_cell.length_b   1.000
_cell.length_c   1.000
_cell.angle_alpha   90.00
_cell.angle_beta   90.00
_cell.angle_gamma   90.00
#
_symmetry.space_group_name_H-M   'P 1'
#
loop_
_entity.id
_entity.type
_entity.pdbx_description
1 polymer ?
#
loop_
_entity_poly.entity_id
_entity_poly.type
_entity_poly.pdbx_seq_one_letter_code
_entity_poly.pdbx_strand_id
1 'polypeptide(L)'
;MSFLCVFSAVAVIAAAANHNTTRGGCGTRAPTQEFLKVHKELSTPYGSLDRRDYQYDSAAFDRFIDISPKNIDVYIHVIKKDNDSSQYNKNIFDDQIKMLNDNFRSCYFSFTLRQPPSYVKNSSWLSVQDNNELSMKQALHIGNESALNLYYVQDLSDKAIGRARYPNYLQRSNGLQLDGCLLRFVTLTDYRTALTHEVGHWLGLMHTFQGDDCDGPGDYISDTPAEYRPEGDRYACNGPSDTCPNHDGDDPTSNYMSYSLDSCQTEFTSGQLRRMHQLWGKYRSPVVPTKPIIMINGGLPFYPEPIKTSESWPKCNAVSSGNNKAVPSTEPWCGSNAWCYYKIWKNHPKEKQYSNSTNSYESCMDDRLPPDMPRPYAFLR
;
A
#
# COMPACT_ATOMS: atom_id res chain seq x y z
N MET A 1 33.75 -52.98 -12.66
CA MET A 1 32.58 -52.88 -13.54
C MET A 1 31.40 -52.58 -12.63
N SER A 2 31.05 -51.30 -12.43
CA SER A 2 29.99 -50.60 -13.20
C SER A 2 28.85 -50.31 -12.18
N PHE A 3 28.21 -49.15 -12.03
CA PHE A 3 28.11 -47.89 -12.75
C PHE A 3 27.91 -46.76 -11.73
N LEU A 4 28.54 -45.59 -11.95
CA LEU A 4 28.14 -44.33 -11.34
C LEU A 4 26.73 -43.94 -11.84
N CYS A 5 25.76 -43.74 -10.95
CA CYS A 5 24.55 -42.99 -11.26
C CYS A 5 24.83 -41.50 -11.06
N VAL A 6 25.03 -40.79 -12.16
CA VAL A 6 25.07 -39.33 -12.20
C VAL A 6 23.64 -38.82 -12.11
N PHE A 7 23.29 -38.16 -11.01
CA PHE A 7 22.09 -37.34 -10.93
C PHE A 7 22.32 -36.07 -11.77
N SER A 8 21.81 -36.05 -12.99
CA SER A 8 21.64 -34.79 -13.73
C SER A 8 20.43 -34.06 -13.18
N ALA A 9 20.66 -33.07 -12.32
CA ALA A 9 19.66 -32.08 -11.97
C ALA A 9 19.33 -31.26 -13.22
N VAL A 10 18.17 -31.52 -13.82
CA VAL A 10 17.60 -30.65 -14.85
C VAL A 10 17.16 -29.37 -14.14
N ALA A 11 17.94 -28.30 -14.30
CA ALA A 11 17.52 -26.96 -13.94
C ALA A 11 16.33 -26.59 -14.83
N VAL A 12 15.13 -26.53 -14.24
CA VAL A 12 13.96 -25.93 -14.89
C VAL A 12 14.23 -24.42 -14.93
N ILE A 13 14.75 -23.96 -16.06
CA ILE A 13 14.78 -22.53 -16.37
C ILE A 13 13.33 -22.16 -16.68
N ALA A 14 12.66 -21.49 -15.74
CA ALA A 14 11.40 -20.83 -16.01
C ALA A 14 11.63 -19.79 -17.12
N ALA A 15 11.23 -20.14 -18.34
CA ALA A 15 11.19 -19.20 -19.44
C ALA A 15 10.12 -18.16 -19.11
N ALA A 16 10.54 -16.90 -18.93
CA ALA A 16 9.61 -15.78 -18.94
C ALA A 16 8.90 -15.78 -20.30
N ALA A 17 7.64 -16.19 -20.32
CA ALA A 17 6.85 -16.27 -21.53
C ALA A 17 6.58 -14.86 -22.03
N ASN A 18 7.29 -14.50 -23.10
CA ASN A 18 7.20 -13.23 -23.79
C ASN A 18 6.07 -13.38 -24.82
N HIS A 19 4.82 -13.09 -24.44
CA HIS A 19 3.68 -13.16 -25.35
C HIS A 19 3.21 -11.78 -25.80
N ASN A 20 3.40 -11.57 -27.10
CA ASN A 20 2.98 -10.43 -27.90
C ASN A 20 1.45 -10.38 -27.97
N THR A 21 0.83 -9.44 -27.25
CA THR A 21 -0.60 -9.12 -27.38
C THR A 21 -0.74 -7.70 -27.91
N THR A 22 -1.55 -7.53 -28.94
CA THR A 22 -1.84 -6.25 -29.62
C THR A 22 -2.71 -5.30 -28.78
N ARG A 23 -2.90 -5.58 -27.49
CA ARG A 23 -3.51 -4.72 -26.48
C ARG A 23 -2.44 -4.47 -25.41
N GLY A 24 -2.06 -3.21 -25.19
CA GLY A 24 -1.00 -2.91 -24.23
C GLY A 24 -1.46 -3.27 -22.82
N GLY A 25 -0.77 -4.22 -22.17
CA GLY A 25 -1.06 -4.65 -20.79
C GLY A 25 -0.43 -3.73 -19.73
N CYS A 26 -0.55 -4.12 -18.45
CA CYS A 26 0.18 -3.49 -17.36
C CYS A 26 1.66 -3.91 -17.37
N GLY A 27 2.54 -2.95 -17.16
CA GLY A 27 4.01 -3.09 -17.10
C GLY A 27 4.57 -3.11 -15.69
N THR A 28 3.69 -3.19 -14.67
CA THR A 28 4.09 -3.43 -13.27
C THR A 28 4.75 -4.79 -13.19
N ARG A 29 5.98 -4.82 -12.68
CA ARG A 29 6.75 -6.07 -12.59
C ARG A 29 6.08 -7.02 -11.61
N ALA A 30 6.29 -8.32 -11.81
CA ALA A 30 5.88 -9.33 -10.86
C ALA A 30 6.39 -8.99 -9.44
N PRO A 31 5.57 -9.23 -8.40
CA PRO A 31 5.94 -8.93 -7.02
C PRO A 31 7.19 -9.72 -6.60
N THR A 32 8.06 -9.09 -5.82
CA THR A 32 9.23 -9.75 -5.24
C THR A 32 8.81 -10.80 -4.21
N GLN A 33 9.67 -11.80 -3.96
CA GLN A 33 9.40 -12.82 -2.94
C GLN A 33 9.18 -12.22 -1.55
N GLU A 34 9.89 -11.14 -1.19
CA GLU A 34 9.66 -10.45 0.08
C GLU A 34 8.26 -9.82 0.16
N PHE A 35 7.72 -9.36 -0.97
CA PHE A 35 6.38 -8.76 -1.03
C PHE A 35 5.28 -9.82 -0.99
N LEU A 36 5.48 -10.94 -1.69
CA LEU A 36 4.62 -12.13 -1.60
C LEU A 36 4.55 -12.66 -0.16
N LYS A 37 5.70 -12.70 0.54
CA LYS A 37 5.75 -13.10 1.95
C LYS A 37 4.89 -12.19 2.83
N VAL A 38 4.98 -10.87 2.64
CA VAL A 38 4.14 -9.91 3.37
C VAL A 38 2.66 -10.12 3.08
N HIS A 39 2.27 -10.35 1.82
CA HIS A 39 0.89 -10.65 1.46
C HIS A 39 0.38 -11.94 2.12
N LYS A 40 1.22 -12.98 2.16
CA LYS A 40 0.92 -14.25 2.85
C LYS A 40 0.74 -14.09 4.36
N GLU A 41 1.62 -13.30 4.99
CA GLU A 41 1.51 -12.99 6.42
C GLU A 41 0.17 -12.28 6.71
N LEU A 42 -0.21 -11.29 5.88
CA LEU A 42 -1.47 -10.54 5.99
C LEU A 42 -2.73 -11.34 5.58
N SER A 43 -2.58 -12.51 4.96
CA SER A 43 -3.70 -13.38 4.56
C SER A 43 -3.93 -14.55 5.51
N THR A 44 -3.00 -14.81 6.44
CA THR A 44 -3.07 -15.96 7.34
C THR A 44 -4.05 -15.68 8.49
N PRO A 45 -5.11 -16.47 8.69
CA PRO A 45 -6.00 -16.32 9.85
C PRO A 45 -5.21 -16.53 11.15
N TYR A 46 -5.36 -15.62 12.12
CA TYR A 46 -4.61 -15.55 13.39
C TYR A 46 -4.64 -16.83 14.27
N GLY A 47 -5.45 -17.84 13.93
CA GLY A 47 -5.67 -19.06 14.70
C GLY A 47 -4.81 -20.28 14.31
N SER A 48 -3.98 -20.21 13.27
CA SER A 48 -3.19 -21.36 12.76
C SER A 48 -1.69 -21.32 13.11
N LEU A 49 -1.23 -20.32 13.87
CA LEU A 49 0.17 -20.22 14.32
C LEU A 49 0.39 -21.03 15.62
N ASP A 50 1.29 -22.01 15.60
CA ASP A 50 1.67 -22.84 16.76
C ASP A 50 2.19 -21.94 17.90
N ARG A 51 1.66 -22.15 19.12
CA ARG A 51 2.00 -21.37 20.33
C ARG A 51 3.48 -21.46 20.74
N ARG A 52 4.29 -22.30 20.09
CA ARG A 52 5.69 -22.56 20.45
C ARG A 52 6.72 -21.70 19.72
N ASP A 53 6.34 -20.98 18.65
CA ASP A 53 7.23 -20.04 17.94
C ASP A 53 7.08 -18.59 18.45
N TYR A 54 6.80 -18.41 19.74
CA TYR A 54 6.67 -17.11 20.40
C TYR A 54 8.04 -16.42 20.58
N GLN A 55 8.74 -16.19 19.48
CA GLN A 55 9.94 -15.38 19.40
C GLN A 55 9.64 -14.19 18.47
N TYR A 56 9.07 -13.13 19.07
CA TYR A 56 9.11 -11.78 18.53
C TYR A 56 8.58 -11.62 17.08
N ASP A 57 7.33 -12.00 16.83
CA ASP A 57 6.70 -11.80 15.52
C ASP A 57 6.01 -10.43 15.44
N SER A 58 6.39 -9.64 14.44
CA SER A 58 5.77 -8.36 14.06
C SER A 58 4.33 -8.53 13.53
N ALA A 59 3.86 -9.76 13.30
CA ALA A 59 2.50 -10.09 12.90
C ALA A 59 1.42 -9.85 13.97
N ALA A 60 1.79 -9.63 15.24
CA ALA A 60 0.80 -9.26 16.27
C ALA A 60 0.20 -7.84 16.09
N PHE A 61 0.70 -7.06 15.13
CA PHE A 61 0.22 -5.71 14.79
C PHE A 61 -1.14 -5.69 14.05
N ASP A 62 -1.64 -6.85 13.60
CA ASP A 62 -2.77 -6.98 12.67
C ASP A 62 -4.18 -6.80 13.29
N ARG A 63 -4.29 -6.31 14.53
CA ARG A 63 -5.60 -6.12 15.21
C ARG A 63 -6.20 -4.73 15.08
N PHE A 64 -5.47 -3.76 14.53
CA PHE A 64 -5.99 -2.42 14.27
C PHE A 64 -5.52 -1.94 12.89
N ILE A 65 -6.21 -2.39 11.84
CA ILE A 65 -6.06 -1.79 10.52
C ILE A 65 -6.67 -0.39 10.59
N ASP A 66 -5.82 0.63 10.48
CA ASP A 66 -6.28 2.03 10.38
C ASP A 66 -6.94 2.26 9.01
N ILE A 67 -8.24 1.99 8.95
CA ILE A 67 -9.09 2.23 7.79
C ILE A 67 -9.61 3.68 7.71
N SER A 68 -9.04 4.62 8.49
CA SER A 68 -9.47 6.01 8.42
C SER A 68 -9.30 6.53 6.99
N PRO A 69 -10.20 7.41 6.53
CA PRO A 69 -10.05 8.01 5.21
C PRO A 69 -8.67 8.65 5.02
N LYS A 70 -8.02 8.35 3.89
CA LYS A 70 -6.73 8.92 3.50
C LYS A 70 -6.95 9.91 2.36
N ASN A 71 -6.38 11.11 2.48
CA ASN A 71 -6.28 12.06 1.39
C ASN A 71 -4.83 12.08 0.91
N ILE A 72 -4.61 11.65 -0.33
CA ILE A 72 -3.32 11.52 -0.98
C ILE A 72 -3.07 12.76 -1.82
N ASP A 73 -1.96 13.43 -1.55
CA ASP A 73 -1.46 14.52 -2.38
C ASP A 73 -0.96 13.95 -3.71
N VAL A 74 -1.48 14.48 -4.83
CA VAL A 74 -1.13 14.05 -6.18
C VAL A 74 -0.37 15.13 -6.93
N TYR A 75 0.68 14.70 -7.65
CA TYR A 75 1.48 15.50 -8.56
C TYR A 75 1.49 14.87 -9.95
N ILE A 76 1.20 15.66 -10.98
CA ILE A 76 1.14 15.17 -12.36
C ILE A 76 2.28 15.79 -13.17
N HIS A 77 3.04 14.93 -13.84
CA HIS A 77 4.14 15.30 -14.73
C HIS A 77 3.84 14.81 -16.14
N VAL A 78 3.84 15.74 -17.09
CA VAL A 78 3.52 15.48 -18.50
C VAL A 78 4.78 15.66 -19.32
N ILE A 79 5.33 14.55 -19.82
CA ILE A 79 6.58 14.55 -20.58
C ILE A 79 6.31 14.77 -22.07
N LYS A 80 6.96 15.77 -22.65
CA LYS A 80 6.73 16.25 -24.01
C LYS A 80 8.02 16.35 -24.80
N LYS A 81 7.86 16.33 -26.13
CA LYS A 81 8.94 16.66 -27.07
C LYS A 81 9.37 18.10 -26.83
N ASP A 82 10.65 18.40 -27.05
CA ASP A 82 11.21 19.73 -26.73
C ASP A 82 10.49 20.87 -27.50
N ASN A 83 10.07 20.57 -28.72
CA ASN A 83 9.37 21.51 -29.61
C ASN A 83 7.84 21.46 -29.47
N ASP A 84 7.29 20.62 -28.60
CA ASP A 84 5.85 20.55 -28.38
C ASP A 84 5.40 21.66 -27.42
N SER A 85 4.65 22.62 -27.96
CA SER A 85 4.02 23.71 -27.20
C SER A 85 2.56 23.41 -26.83
N SER A 86 2.02 22.27 -27.25
CA SER A 86 0.66 21.87 -26.88
C SER A 86 0.55 21.82 -25.36
N GLN A 87 -0.64 22.07 -24.86
CA GLN A 87 -1.00 21.71 -23.50
C GLN A 87 -2.19 20.78 -23.62
N TYR A 88 -2.17 19.68 -22.87
CA TYR A 88 -3.42 18.95 -22.70
C TYR A 88 -4.36 19.88 -21.94
N ASN A 89 -5.63 19.92 -22.34
CA ASN A 89 -6.60 20.78 -21.66
C ASN A 89 -6.62 20.41 -20.17
N LYS A 90 -6.45 21.39 -19.27
CA LYS A 90 -6.46 21.18 -17.81
C LYS A 90 -7.62 20.27 -17.37
N ASN A 91 -8.77 20.42 -18.02
CA ASN A 91 -9.97 19.63 -17.76
C ASN A 91 -9.73 18.12 -17.82
N ILE A 92 -8.84 17.62 -18.69
CA ILE A 92 -8.63 16.17 -18.82
C ILE A 92 -8.01 15.57 -17.57
N PHE A 93 -7.08 16.27 -16.91
CA PHE A 93 -6.45 15.77 -15.69
C PHE A 93 -7.37 15.94 -14.48
N ASP A 94 -8.16 17.01 -14.46
CA ASP A 94 -9.22 17.16 -13.45
C ASP A 94 -10.23 16.00 -13.55
N ASP A 95 -10.61 15.58 -14.77
CA ASP A 95 -11.49 14.44 -15.03
C ASP A 95 -10.86 13.10 -14.60
N GLN A 96 -9.55 12.93 -14.80
CA GLN A 96 -8.81 11.75 -14.33
C GLN A 96 -8.78 11.67 -12.79
N ILE A 97 -8.52 12.79 -12.11
CA ILE A 97 -8.54 12.85 -10.64
C ILE A 97 -9.96 12.64 -10.11
N LYS A 98 -10.99 13.15 -10.79
CA LYS A 98 -12.39 12.91 -10.43
C LYS A 98 -12.72 11.42 -10.53
N MET A 99 -12.41 10.77 -11.65
CA MET A 99 -12.62 9.34 -11.84
C MET A 99 -11.86 8.51 -10.80
N LEU A 100 -10.60 8.87 -10.52
CA LEU A 100 -9.80 8.18 -9.50
C LEU A 100 -10.46 8.28 -8.11
N ASN A 101 -10.96 9.46 -7.72
CA ASN A 101 -11.73 9.64 -6.49
C ASN A 101 -13.03 8.82 -6.48
N ASP A 102 -13.76 8.79 -7.59
CA ASP A 102 -15.02 8.02 -7.69
C ASP A 102 -14.75 6.51 -7.50
N ASN A 103 -13.72 5.97 -8.14
CA ASN A 103 -13.36 4.55 -8.12
C ASN A 103 -12.81 4.09 -6.76
N PHE A 104 -12.05 4.95 -6.06
CA PHE A 104 -11.47 4.65 -4.74
C PHE A 104 -12.35 5.06 -3.56
N ARG A 105 -13.51 5.68 -3.80
CA ARG A 105 -14.41 6.18 -2.75
C ARG A 105 -14.81 5.10 -1.75
N SER A 106 -15.13 3.90 -2.23
CA SER A 106 -15.48 2.74 -1.38
C SER A 106 -14.31 2.24 -0.54
N CYS A 107 -13.08 2.54 -0.95
CA CYS A 107 -11.84 2.15 -0.27
C CYS A 107 -11.33 3.19 0.73
N TYR A 108 -12.05 4.30 0.92
CA TYR A 108 -11.67 5.41 1.79
C TYR A 108 -10.33 6.06 1.41
N PHE A 109 -9.99 6.05 0.13
CA PHE A 109 -8.90 6.86 -0.43
C PHE A 109 -9.49 7.99 -1.26
N SER A 110 -8.89 9.17 -1.12
CA SER A 110 -9.18 10.36 -1.91
C SER A 110 -7.87 10.98 -2.39
N PHE A 111 -7.94 11.72 -3.49
CA PHE A 111 -6.79 12.21 -4.23
C PHE A 111 -6.96 13.70 -4.52
N THR A 112 -6.01 14.50 -4.06
CA THR A 112 -6.02 15.95 -4.22
C THR A 112 -4.85 16.39 -5.10
N LEU A 113 -5.15 16.94 -6.28
CA LEU A 113 -4.14 17.57 -7.12
C LEU A 113 -3.61 18.85 -6.44
N ARG A 114 -2.34 18.86 -6.04
CA ARG A 114 -1.77 19.95 -5.22
C ARG A 114 -1.30 21.15 -6.03
N GLN A 115 -1.07 20.96 -7.32
CA GLN A 115 -0.65 22.01 -8.24
C GLN A 115 -1.06 21.64 -9.67
N PRO A 116 -1.13 22.61 -10.61
CA PRO A 116 -1.36 22.30 -12.01
C PRO A 116 -0.33 21.29 -12.55
N PRO A 117 -0.71 20.44 -13.53
CA PRO A 117 0.22 19.50 -14.15
C PRO A 117 1.49 20.21 -14.68
N SER A 118 2.66 19.65 -14.36
CA SER A 118 3.93 20.18 -14.87
C SER A 118 4.19 19.64 -16.28
N TYR A 119 4.45 20.53 -17.24
CA TYR A 119 4.79 20.15 -18.61
C TYR A 119 6.30 20.19 -18.81
N VAL A 120 6.91 19.02 -18.97
CA VAL A 120 8.37 18.84 -19.01
C VAL A 120 8.80 18.53 -20.43
N LYS A 121 9.60 19.41 -21.01
CA LYS A 121 10.19 19.26 -22.34
C LYS A 121 11.49 18.48 -22.23
N ASN A 122 11.45 17.20 -22.55
CA ASN A 122 12.65 16.37 -22.56
C ASN A 122 12.44 15.16 -23.49
N SER A 123 13.00 15.26 -24.70
CA SER A 123 12.87 14.19 -25.70
C SER A 123 13.51 12.85 -25.26
N SER A 124 14.50 12.87 -24.36
CA SER A 124 15.14 11.66 -23.84
C SER A 124 14.26 10.87 -22.86
N TRP A 125 13.14 11.44 -22.40
CA TRP A 125 12.18 10.84 -21.48
C TRP A 125 10.85 10.45 -22.12
N LEU A 126 10.71 10.61 -23.45
CA LEU A 126 9.45 10.29 -24.15
C LEU A 126 9.13 8.80 -24.21
N SER A 127 10.16 7.98 -24.39
CA SER A 127 10.08 6.53 -24.35
C SER A 127 10.84 6.06 -23.13
N VAL A 128 10.10 5.76 -22.05
CA VAL A 128 10.71 5.40 -20.78
C VAL A 128 11.13 3.94 -20.80
N GLN A 129 12.36 3.70 -20.37
CA GLN A 129 12.98 2.40 -20.14
C GLN A 129 13.71 2.45 -18.79
N ASP A 130 14.20 1.31 -18.31
CA ASP A 130 14.84 1.24 -16.99
C ASP A 130 16.03 2.19 -16.82
N ASN A 131 16.75 2.53 -17.89
CA ASN A 131 17.94 3.38 -17.85
C ASN A 131 17.65 4.89 -17.75
N ASN A 132 16.45 5.35 -18.14
CA ASN A 132 16.05 6.76 -18.08
C ASN A 132 14.91 7.02 -17.08
N GLU A 133 14.22 5.98 -16.60
CA GLU A 133 13.16 6.12 -15.58
C GLU A 133 13.69 6.77 -14.30
N LEU A 134 14.83 6.30 -13.79
CA LEU A 134 15.41 6.82 -12.56
C LEU A 134 15.77 8.30 -12.67
N SER A 135 16.48 8.70 -13.73
CA SER A 135 16.90 10.10 -13.90
C SER A 135 15.71 11.04 -14.10
N MET A 136 14.68 10.59 -14.81
CA MET A 136 13.43 11.33 -14.98
C MET A 136 12.70 11.51 -13.65
N LYS A 137 12.39 10.41 -12.94
CA LYS A 137 11.61 10.51 -11.71
C LYS A 137 12.40 11.19 -10.60
N GLN A 138 13.72 11.00 -10.51
CA GLN A 138 14.57 11.72 -9.56
C GLN A 138 14.55 13.24 -9.78
N ALA A 139 14.45 13.71 -11.03
CA ALA A 139 14.37 15.14 -11.33
C ALA A 139 12.99 15.75 -11.05
N LEU A 140 11.94 14.92 -11.02
CA LEU A 140 10.55 15.38 -11.06
C LEU A 140 9.74 15.04 -9.81
N HIS A 141 10.09 14.00 -9.06
CA HIS A 141 9.34 13.52 -7.91
C HIS A 141 9.14 14.62 -6.86
N ILE A 142 7.91 14.75 -6.37
CA ILE A 142 7.52 15.70 -5.33
C ILE A 142 6.88 14.96 -4.16
N GLY A 143 7.26 15.37 -2.95
CA GLY A 143 6.69 14.85 -1.71
C GLY A 143 7.52 13.72 -1.10
N ASN A 144 6.85 12.92 -0.28
CA ASN A 144 7.42 11.80 0.46
C ASN A 144 6.67 10.50 0.08
N GLU A 145 6.82 9.45 0.88
CA GLU A 145 6.23 8.13 0.65
C GLU A 145 4.69 8.11 0.57
N SER A 146 4.04 9.15 1.12
CA SER A 146 2.58 9.36 1.08
C SER A 146 2.11 10.13 -0.17
N ALA A 147 3.00 10.70 -0.99
CA ALA A 147 2.65 11.50 -2.16
C ALA A 147 2.64 10.66 -3.44
N LEU A 148 1.53 10.72 -4.18
CA LEU A 148 1.40 10.02 -5.46
C LEU A 148 1.91 10.90 -6.61
N ASN A 149 2.92 10.41 -7.31
CA ASN A 149 3.43 11.06 -8.52
C ASN A 149 2.96 10.28 -9.75
N LEU A 150 2.32 10.98 -10.69
CA LEU A 150 1.83 10.43 -11.96
C LEU A 150 2.65 10.99 -13.12
N TYR A 151 3.26 10.12 -13.90
CA TYR A 151 4.12 10.48 -15.02
C TYR A 151 3.46 10.06 -16.34
N TYR A 152 2.98 11.03 -17.11
CA TYR A 152 2.41 10.80 -18.43
C TYR A 152 3.48 10.92 -19.51
N VAL A 153 3.66 9.85 -20.29
CA VAL A 153 4.71 9.71 -21.29
C VAL A 153 4.15 9.27 -22.64
N GLN A 154 4.94 9.40 -23.71
CA GLN A 154 4.51 9.00 -25.04
C GLN A 154 4.51 7.47 -25.20
N ASP A 155 5.57 6.81 -24.75
CA ASP A 155 5.73 5.37 -24.88
C ASP A 155 6.46 4.75 -23.68
N LEU A 156 6.23 3.46 -23.48
CA LEU A 156 7.00 2.61 -22.57
C LEU A 156 7.71 1.55 -23.43
N SER A 157 8.98 1.24 -23.14
CA SER A 157 9.76 0.33 -23.99
C SER A 157 9.18 -1.08 -24.08
N ASP A 158 8.49 -1.52 -23.02
CA ASP A 158 7.79 -2.80 -22.93
C ASP A 158 6.39 -2.77 -23.59
N LYS A 159 6.00 -1.64 -24.19
CA LYS A 159 4.69 -1.40 -24.82
C LYS A 159 3.49 -1.49 -23.88
N ALA A 160 3.72 -1.56 -22.57
CA ALA A 160 2.67 -1.45 -21.57
C ALA A 160 1.92 -0.12 -21.70
N ILE A 161 0.67 -0.06 -21.24
CA ILE A 161 -0.10 1.21 -21.18
C ILE A 161 0.18 1.99 -19.90
N GLY A 162 0.56 1.30 -18.83
CA GLY A 162 0.90 1.87 -17.54
C GLY A 162 1.80 0.93 -16.74
N ARG A 163 2.42 1.45 -15.69
CA ARG A 163 3.10 0.67 -14.66
C ARG A 163 3.19 1.45 -13.36
N ALA A 164 3.20 0.77 -12.23
CA ALA A 164 3.46 1.31 -10.92
C ALA A 164 4.67 0.65 -10.25
N ARG A 165 5.10 1.23 -9.13
CA ARG A 165 6.03 0.59 -8.20
C ARG A 165 5.27 0.12 -6.97
N TYR A 166 5.44 -1.15 -6.60
CA TYR A 166 4.90 -1.67 -5.35
C TYR A 166 5.50 -0.93 -4.13
N PRO A 167 4.73 -0.75 -3.05
CA PRO A 167 5.16 0.08 -1.92
C PRO A 167 6.38 -0.47 -1.18
N ASN A 168 6.68 -1.77 -1.27
CA ASN A 168 7.89 -2.34 -0.66
C ASN A 168 9.20 -1.84 -1.31
N TYR A 169 9.15 -1.31 -2.54
CA TYR A 169 10.32 -0.72 -3.17
C TYR A 169 10.78 0.57 -2.48
N LEU A 170 9.93 1.23 -1.69
CA LEU A 170 10.31 2.39 -0.87
C LEU A 170 11.47 2.07 0.11
N GLN A 171 11.62 0.80 0.49
CA GLN A 171 12.71 0.33 1.36
C GLN A 171 14.01 0.00 0.61
N ARG A 172 14.04 0.13 -0.72
CA ARG A 172 15.22 -0.12 -1.55
C ARG A 172 15.94 1.20 -1.86
N SER A 173 17.20 1.10 -2.31
CA SER A 173 17.93 2.27 -2.82
C SER A 173 17.17 2.94 -3.96
N ASN A 174 17.08 4.28 -3.91
CA ASN A 174 16.28 5.10 -4.82
C ASN A 174 14.77 4.78 -4.82
N GLY A 175 14.26 4.09 -3.79
CA GLY A 175 12.87 3.65 -3.70
C GLY A 175 11.88 4.78 -3.83
N LEU A 176 12.05 5.84 -3.05
CA LEU A 176 11.22 7.04 -3.12
C LEU A 176 11.29 7.70 -4.50
N GLN A 177 12.49 7.83 -5.07
CA GLN A 177 12.68 8.46 -6.38
C GLN A 177 12.04 7.66 -7.52
N LEU A 178 11.93 6.34 -7.40
CA LEU A 178 11.30 5.48 -8.40
C LEU A 178 9.81 5.26 -8.18
N ASP A 179 9.26 5.74 -7.07
CA ASP A 179 7.86 5.56 -6.69
C ASP A 179 6.89 6.31 -7.62
N GLY A 180 5.61 5.91 -7.59
CA GLY A 180 4.55 6.49 -8.42
C GLY A 180 4.22 5.67 -9.68
N CYS A 181 3.31 6.20 -10.49
CA CYS A 181 2.75 5.53 -11.66
C CYS A 181 3.23 6.20 -12.96
N LEU A 182 3.64 5.39 -13.93
CA LEU A 182 3.91 5.77 -15.31
C LEU A 182 2.71 5.39 -16.17
N LEU A 183 2.24 6.30 -17.01
CA LEU A 183 1.05 6.13 -17.84
C LEU A 183 1.33 6.67 -19.24
N ARG A 184 0.92 5.94 -20.28
CA ARG A 184 0.95 6.46 -21.65
C ARG A 184 -0.19 7.42 -21.88
N PHE A 185 0.00 8.39 -22.78
CA PHE A 185 -1.06 9.35 -23.15
C PHE A 185 -2.36 8.70 -23.63
N VAL A 186 -2.31 7.48 -24.18
CA VAL A 186 -3.51 6.75 -24.60
C VAL A 186 -4.51 6.59 -23.44
N THR A 187 -4.03 6.39 -22.20
CA THR A 187 -4.83 6.23 -20.96
C THR A 187 -5.71 7.44 -20.63
N LEU A 188 -5.46 8.59 -21.25
CA LEU A 188 -6.28 9.79 -21.05
C LEU A 188 -7.62 9.70 -21.80
N THR A 189 -7.69 8.93 -22.89
CA THR A 189 -8.87 8.80 -23.75
C THR A 189 -9.42 7.38 -23.76
N ASP A 190 -8.53 6.40 -23.95
CA ASP A 190 -8.84 4.96 -24.02
C ASP A 190 -8.08 4.28 -22.89
N TYR A 191 -8.59 3.20 -22.28
CA TYR A 191 -7.93 2.59 -21.11
C TYR A 191 -7.88 3.54 -19.89
N ARG A 192 -8.95 4.28 -19.65
CA ARG A 192 -9.07 5.25 -18.55
C ARG A 192 -8.93 4.59 -17.18
N THR A 193 -9.47 3.38 -17.01
CA THR A 193 -9.34 2.62 -15.75
C THR A 193 -7.92 2.18 -15.46
N ALA A 194 -6.98 2.26 -16.43
CA ALA A 194 -5.57 1.96 -16.20
C ALA A 194 -4.98 2.82 -15.07
N LEU A 195 -5.35 4.10 -14.95
CA LEU A 195 -4.90 4.92 -13.81
C LEU A 195 -5.36 4.31 -12.47
N THR A 196 -6.59 3.80 -12.40
CA THR A 196 -7.12 3.17 -11.19
C THR A 196 -6.37 1.86 -10.88
N HIS A 197 -6.12 1.05 -11.90
CA HIS A 197 -5.34 -0.19 -11.82
C HIS A 197 -3.91 0.06 -11.30
N GLU A 198 -3.19 1.00 -11.91
CA GLU A 198 -1.82 1.31 -11.50
C GLU A 198 -1.75 1.92 -10.09
N VAL A 199 -2.74 2.72 -9.68
CA VAL A 199 -2.81 3.22 -8.31
C VAL A 199 -3.15 2.09 -7.32
N GLY A 200 -3.92 1.09 -7.73
CA GLY A 200 -4.12 -0.15 -6.96
C GLY A 200 -2.80 -0.86 -6.66
N HIS A 201 -1.93 -1.02 -7.66
CA HIS A 201 -0.57 -1.52 -7.47
C HIS A 201 0.29 -0.62 -6.58
N TRP A 202 0.20 0.70 -6.74
CA TRP A 202 0.93 1.66 -5.90
C TRP A 202 0.51 1.56 -4.43
N LEU A 203 -0.76 1.27 -4.15
CA LEU A 203 -1.30 0.96 -2.82
C LEU A 203 -1.04 -0.50 -2.37
N GLY A 204 -0.49 -1.33 -3.25
CA GLY A 204 0.02 -2.66 -2.95
C GLY A 204 -0.87 -3.83 -3.34
N LEU A 205 -1.91 -3.63 -4.14
CA LEU A 205 -2.70 -4.73 -4.69
C LEU A 205 -1.96 -5.45 -5.82
N MET A 206 -2.05 -6.77 -5.88
CA MET A 206 -1.55 -7.57 -7.01
C MET A 206 -2.67 -7.74 -8.04
N HIS A 207 -2.34 -8.26 -9.23
CA HIS A 207 -3.36 -8.71 -10.18
C HIS A 207 -4.21 -9.81 -9.56
N THR A 208 -5.51 -9.86 -9.86
CA THR A 208 -6.42 -10.92 -9.37
C THR A 208 -5.95 -12.32 -9.78
N PHE A 209 -5.39 -12.45 -10.98
CA PHE A 209 -4.78 -13.67 -11.53
C PHE A 209 -3.30 -13.88 -11.13
N GLN A 210 -2.82 -13.25 -10.05
CA GLN A 210 -1.41 -13.29 -9.68
C GLN A 210 -0.91 -14.74 -9.49
N GLY A 211 0.16 -15.08 -10.22
CA GLY A 211 0.73 -16.43 -10.22
C GLY A 211 0.35 -17.24 -11.45
N ASP A 212 -0.63 -16.78 -12.24
CA ASP A 212 -1.12 -17.44 -13.45
C ASP A 212 -1.54 -18.90 -13.15
N ASP A 213 -2.26 -19.12 -12.05
CA ASP A 213 -2.65 -20.45 -11.56
C ASP A 213 -3.98 -20.37 -10.77
N CYS A 214 -4.83 -21.37 -10.94
CA CYS A 214 -6.09 -21.52 -10.20
C CYS A 214 -5.89 -22.09 -8.80
N ASP A 215 -4.92 -22.99 -8.63
CA ASP A 215 -4.70 -23.70 -7.36
C ASP A 215 -3.68 -22.97 -6.46
N GLY A 216 -3.11 -21.89 -6.97
CA GLY A 216 -2.18 -21.02 -6.28
C GLY A 216 -2.86 -20.07 -5.27
N PRO A 217 -2.06 -19.28 -4.54
CA PRO A 217 -2.58 -18.31 -3.58
C PRO A 217 -3.25 -17.07 -4.21
N GLY A 218 -3.25 -16.95 -5.54
CA GLY A 218 -3.72 -15.77 -6.26
C GLY A 218 -3.04 -14.48 -5.79
N ASP A 219 -3.85 -13.45 -5.57
CA ASP A 219 -3.43 -12.14 -5.03
C ASP A 219 -3.33 -12.07 -3.50
N TYR A 220 -3.54 -13.21 -2.81
CA TYR A 220 -3.61 -13.36 -1.35
C TYR A 220 -4.77 -12.59 -0.70
N ILE A 221 -5.88 -12.41 -1.41
CA ILE A 221 -7.10 -11.79 -0.92
C ILE A 221 -8.23 -12.81 -1.08
N SER A 222 -8.91 -13.14 0.01
CA SER A 222 -9.84 -14.29 0.02
C SER A 222 -11.21 -14.00 -0.60
N ASP A 223 -11.56 -12.72 -0.79
CA ASP A 223 -12.84 -12.31 -1.38
C ASP A 223 -12.72 -11.90 -2.86
N THR A 224 -11.56 -12.15 -3.47
CA THR A 224 -11.35 -12.15 -4.91
C THR A 224 -11.39 -13.60 -5.41
N PRO A 225 -12.37 -13.96 -6.28
CA PRO A 225 -12.43 -15.27 -6.90
C PRO A 225 -11.12 -15.67 -7.60
N ALA A 226 -10.86 -16.97 -7.67
CA ALA A 226 -9.69 -17.49 -8.37
C ALA A 226 -9.81 -17.20 -9.88
N GLU A 227 -8.71 -16.76 -10.49
CA GLU A 227 -8.66 -16.39 -11.90
C GLU A 227 -7.33 -16.87 -12.47
N TYR A 228 -7.37 -17.64 -13.55
CA TYR A 228 -6.21 -17.81 -14.42
C TYR A 228 -6.16 -16.63 -15.39
N ARG A 229 -4.95 -16.23 -15.76
CA ARG A 229 -4.72 -15.03 -16.58
C ARG A 229 -5.72 -14.92 -17.75
N PRO A 230 -6.47 -13.80 -17.87
CA PRO A 230 -7.46 -13.64 -18.91
C PRO A 230 -6.80 -13.57 -20.29
N GLU A 231 -7.41 -14.24 -21.28
CA GLU A 231 -6.96 -14.28 -22.68
C GLU A 231 -8.14 -14.11 -23.64
N GLY A 232 -7.91 -13.47 -24.80
CA GLY A 232 -8.89 -13.42 -25.88
C GLY A 232 -10.19 -12.67 -25.54
N ASP A 233 -11.32 -13.35 -25.69
CA ASP A 233 -12.66 -12.81 -25.40
C ASP A 233 -12.96 -12.65 -23.90
N ARG A 234 -12.15 -13.27 -23.03
CA ARG A 234 -12.24 -13.16 -21.56
C ARG A 234 -11.90 -11.76 -21.03
N TYR A 235 -11.40 -10.88 -21.89
CA TYR A 235 -11.29 -9.45 -21.58
C TYR A 235 -12.65 -8.71 -21.62
N ALA A 236 -13.67 -9.27 -22.28
CA ALA A 236 -14.95 -8.60 -22.51
C ALA A 236 -15.93 -8.75 -21.33
N CYS A 237 -16.93 -7.87 -21.27
CA CYS A 237 -17.92 -7.85 -20.17
C CYS A 237 -19.03 -8.90 -20.30
N ASN A 238 -19.01 -9.69 -21.38
CA ASN A 238 -20.15 -10.49 -21.81
C ASN A 238 -19.92 -11.98 -21.54
N GLY A 239 -20.04 -12.37 -20.27
CA GLY A 239 -20.23 -13.77 -19.85
C GLY A 239 -19.33 -14.18 -18.70
N PRO A 240 -19.73 -15.20 -17.91
CA PRO A 240 -18.86 -15.78 -16.90
C PRO A 240 -17.68 -16.42 -17.63
N SER A 241 -16.58 -15.68 -17.71
CA SER A 241 -15.29 -16.32 -17.85
C SER A 241 -15.06 -16.96 -16.49
N ASP A 242 -15.15 -18.28 -16.43
CA ASP A 242 -14.72 -19.04 -15.27
C ASP A 242 -13.53 -19.86 -15.73
N THR A 243 -12.36 -19.27 -15.57
CA THR A 243 -11.11 -19.93 -15.92
C THR A 243 -10.67 -20.95 -14.88
N CYS A 244 -11.28 -20.91 -13.70
CA CYS A 244 -10.97 -21.76 -12.56
C CYS A 244 -12.22 -22.51 -12.06
N PRO A 245 -12.84 -23.37 -12.88
CA PRO A 245 -14.17 -23.94 -12.61
C PRO A 245 -14.25 -24.94 -11.47
N ASN A 246 -13.11 -25.25 -10.85
CA ASN A 246 -13.03 -26.08 -9.65
C ASN A 246 -12.97 -25.24 -8.36
N HIS A 247 -13.00 -23.90 -8.48
CA HIS A 247 -13.01 -22.94 -7.39
C HIS A 247 -14.32 -22.15 -7.39
N ASP A 248 -14.68 -21.57 -6.25
CA ASP A 248 -15.93 -20.83 -6.13
C ASP A 248 -15.84 -19.44 -6.79
N GLY A 249 -16.82 -19.13 -7.63
CA GLY A 249 -17.01 -17.82 -8.25
C GLY A 249 -16.50 -17.73 -9.69
N ASP A 250 -17.06 -16.79 -10.46
CA ASP A 250 -16.59 -16.47 -11.80
C ASP A 250 -15.34 -15.58 -11.74
N ASP A 251 -14.58 -15.48 -12.84
CA ASP A 251 -13.44 -14.56 -12.95
C ASP A 251 -13.89 -13.13 -12.59
N PRO A 252 -13.10 -12.39 -11.79
CA PRO A 252 -13.48 -11.07 -11.27
C PRO A 252 -13.32 -9.96 -12.33
N THR A 253 -14.04 -10.06 -13.45
CA THR A 253 -13.95 -9.13 -14.59
C THR A 253 -14.42 -7.70 -14.28
N SER A 254 -15.19 -7.53 -13.21
CA SER A 254 -15.57 -6.22 -12.66
C SER A 254 -14.45 -5.57 -11.82
N ASN A 255 -13.42 -6.32 -11.45
CA ASN A 255 -12.37 -5.84 -10.57
C ASN A 255 -11.38 -4.95 -11.31
N TYR A 256 -11.02 -3.82 -10.71
CA TYR A 256 -10.01 -2.93 -11.29
C TYR A 256 -8.63 -3.58 -11.44
N MET A 257 -8.31 -4.65 -10.70
CA MET A 257 -7.03 -5.36 -10.76
C MET A 257 -7.01 -6.54 -11.75
N SER A 258 -8.13 -6.84 -12.44
CA SER A 258 -8.13 -7.73 -13.61
C SER A 258 -7.68 -6.96 -14.88
N TYR A 259 -7.56 -7.64 -16.01
CA TYR A 259 -7.21 -7.06 -17.32
C TYR A 259 -8.43 -6.87 -18.26
N SER A 260 -9.65 -6.97 -17.74
CA SER A 260 -10.87 -6.74 -18.49
C SER A 260 -10.94 -5.35 -19.14
N LEU A 261 -11.91 -5.13 -20.02
CA LEU A 261 -12.15 -3.83 -20.64
C LEU A 261 -12.60 -2.81 -19.58
N ASP A 262 -12.25 -1.54 -19.80
CA ASP A 262 -12.68 -0.42 -18.95
C ASP A 262 -14.18 -0.40 -18.67
N SER A 263 -14.99 -0.83 -19.65
CA SER A 263 -16.44 -0.88 -19.53
C SER A 263 -16.95 -1.91 -18.52
N CYS A 264 -16.10 -2.85 -18.10
CA CYS A 264 -16.44 -3.89 -17.14
C CYS A 264 -15.98 -3.51 -15.73
N GLN A 265 -14.83 -2.84 -15.62
CA GLN A 265 -14.17 -2.58 -14.34
C GLN A 265 -14.89 -1.49 -13.54
N THR A 266 -15.37 -1.87 -12.36
CA THR A 266 -16.26 -1.04 -11.54
C THR A 266 -15.98 -1.11 -10.03
N GLU A 267 -15.14 -2.03 -9.56
CA GLU A 267 -14.98 -2.23 -8.12
C GLU A 267 -13.60 -2.71 -7.64
N PHE A 268 -13.38 -2.48 -6.35
CA PHE A 268 -12.44 -3.20 -5.50
C PHE A 268 -13.23 -3.99 -4.45
N THR A 269 -12.69 -5.11 -3.97
CA THR A 269 -13.32 -5.89 -2.90
C THR A 269 -13.05 -5.27 -1.52
N SER A 270 -13.76 -5.76 -0.50
CA SER A 270 -13.51 -5.36 0.89
C SER A 270 -12.14 -5.84 1.40
N GLY A 271 -11.65 -6.98 0.91
CA GLY A 271 -10.32 -7.49 1.16
C GLY A 271 -9.23 -6.62 0.54
N GLN A 272 -9.44 -6.16 -0.69
CA GLN A 272 -8.55 -5.20 -1.34
C GLN A 272 -8.48 -3.86 -0.60
N LEU A 273 -9.61 -3.33 -0.13
CA LEU A 273 -9.62 -2.16 0.78
C LEU A 273 -8.71 -2.41 1.99
N ARG A 274 -8.93 -3.50 2.73
CA ARG A 274 -8.14 -3.81 3.93
C ARG A 274 -6.65 -3.93 3.61
N ARG A 275 -6.30 -4.62 2.51
CA ARG A 275 -4.91 -4.80 2.08
C ARG A 275 -4.23 -3.47 1.76
N MET A 276 -4.91 -2.56 1.06
CA MET A 276 -4.38 -1.24 0.77
C MET A 276 -4.11 -0.43 2.04
N HIS A 277 -5.00 -0.46 3.04
CA HIS A 277 -4.78 0.24 4.31
C HIS A 277 -3.65 -0.39 5.15
N GLN A 278 -3.54 -1.71 5.18
CA GLN A 278 -2.41 -2.42 5.85
C GLN A 278 -1.06 -2.00 5.24
N LEU A 279 -0.97 -2.03 3.90
CA LEU A 279 0.27 -1.69 3.20
C LEU A 279 0.56 -0.19 3.20
N TRP A 280 -0.48 0.66 3.22
CA TRP A 280 -0.34 2.10 3.45
C TRP A 280 0.36 2.36 4.78
N GLY A 281 -0.14 1.81 5.89
CA GLY A 281 0.47 1.98 7.21
C GLY A 281 1.88 1.39 7.31
N LYS A 282 2.17 0.32 6.57
CA LYS A 282 3.49 -0.32 6.56
C LYS A 282 4.55 0.47 5.79
N TYR A 283 4.18 1.08 4.65
CA TYR A 283 5.17 1.61 3.70
C TYR A 283 5.00 3.10 3.38
N ARG A 284 3.78 3.62 3.31
CA ARG A 284 3.50 4.98 2.80
C ARG A 284 3.29 6.01 3.88
N SER A 285 2.74 5.59 5.01
CA SER A 285 2.62 6.38 6.22
C SER A 285 3.16 5.57 7.39
N PRO A 286 4.47 5.29 7.45
CA PRO A 286 5.09 4.76 8.66
C PRO A 286 4.99 5.85 9.74
N VAL A 287 3.86 5.91 10.44
CA VAL A 287 3.58 6.92 11.44
C VAL A 287 4.57 6.76 12.61
N VAL A 288 5.35 7.81 12.88
CA VAL A 288 5.74 8.13 14.26
C VAL A 288 4.54 8.87 14.85
N PRO A 289 3.75 8.28 15.76
CA PRO A 289 2.50 8.87 16.21
C PRO A 289 2.79 10.20 16.90
N THR A 290 2.10 11.25 16.48
CA THR A 290 2.16 12.59 17.09
C THR A 290 0.78 13.23 17.19
N LYS A 291 -0.29 12.55 16.74
CA LYS A 291 -1.68 13.04 16.82
C LYS A 291 -2.59 12.00 17.48
N PRO A 292 -3.51 12.41 18.36
CA PRO A 292 -4.43 11.50 19.05
C PRO A 292 -5.41 10.89 18.04
N ILE A 293 -5.70 9.61 18.20
CA ILE A 293 -6.62 8.85 17.32
C ILE A 293 -8.08 8.97 17.78
N ILE A 294 -8.31 9.30 19.06
CA ILE A 294 -9.67 9.40 19.61
C ILE A 294 -9.82 10.67 20.43
N MET A 295 -10.81 11.50 20.10
CA MET A 295 -11.35 12.56 20.96
C MET A 295 -12.79 12.17 21.25
N ILE A 296 -13.11 11.80 22.50
CA ILE A 296 -14.47 11.39 22.89
C ILE A 296 -15.07 12.47 23.79
N ASN A 297 -16.36 12.76 23.61
CA ASN A 297 -17.24 13.53 24.48
C ASN A 297 -16.83 13.55 25.98
N GLY A 298 -15.93 14.46 26.36
CA GLY A 298 -15.47 14.63 27.74
C GLY A 298 -14.41 13.64 28.26
N GLY A 299 -13.96 12.66 27.45
CA GLY A 299 -12.87 11.72 27.79
C GLY A 299 -11.49 12.22 27.33
N LEU A 300 -10.42 11.56 27.80
CA LEU A 300 -9.03 11.95 27.46
C LEU A 300 -8.61 11.44 26.07
N PRO A 301 -7.68 12.13 25.37
CA PRO A 301 -7.22 11.68 24.06
C PRO A 301 -6.45 10.36 24.14
N PHE A 302 -6.73 9.43 23.22
CA PHE A 302 -5.96 8.19 23.07
C PHE A 302 -4.87 8.34 22.00
N TYR A 303 -3.64 7.93 22.33
CA TYR A 303 -2.49 7.89 21.43
C TYR A 303 -2.05 6.43 21.23
N PRO A 304 -1.93 5.95 19.98
CA PRO A 304 -1.41 4.62 19.70
C PRO A 304 0.08 4.54 20.08
N GLU A 305 0.55 3.32 20.39
CA GLU A 305 1.97 3.08 20.66
C GLU A 305 2.81 3.34 19.40
N PRO A 306 3.98 4.00 19.51
CA PRO A 306 4.88 4.19 18.38
C PRO A 306 5.36 2.85 17.83
N ILE A 307 5.57 2.80 16.50
CA ILE A 307 6.19 1.66 15.84
C ILE A 307 7.51 1.35 16.57
N LYS A 308 7.68 0.08 16.98
CA LYS A 308 8.87 -0.39 17.69
C LYS A 308 10.09 -0.31 16.76
N THR A 309 10.77 0.83 16.77
CA THR A 309 12.17 0.88 16.36
C THR A 309 13.01 0.61 17.60
N SER A 310 14.15 -0.06 17.44
CA SER A 310 15.15 -0.25 18.50
C SER A 310 15.61 1.08 19.14
N GLU A 311 15.28 2.20 18.51
CA GLU A 311 15.62 3.56 18.93
C GLU A 311 14.51 4.32 19.67
N SER A 312 13.25 3.88 19.62
CA SER A 312 12.09 4.64 20.16
C SER A 312 11.72 4.24 21.60
N TRP A 313 11.79 2.94 21.94
CA TRP A 313 11.32 2.43 23.24
C TRP A 313 12.15 2.86 24.47
N PRO A 314 13.50 2.90 24.43
CA PRO A 314 14.32 3.36 25.56
C PRO A 314 14.05 4.82 25.95
N LYS A 315 13.45 5.60 25.04
CA LYS A 315 13.15 7.02 25.20
C LYS A 315 11.81 7.29 25.89
N CYS A 316 10.98 6.26 26.05
CA CYS A 316 9.66 6.32 26.70
C CYS A 316 9.63 5.77 28.13
N ASN A 317 10.77 5.28 28.62
CA ASN A 317 10.92 4.86 30.00
C ASN A 317 11.18 6.08 30.90
N ALA A 318 10.47 6.17 32.02
CA ALA A 318 10.71 7.21 33.01
C ALA A 318 12.13 7.05 33.55
N VAL A 319 12.96 8.07 33.35
CA VAL A 319 14.37 8.09 33.75
C VAL A 319 14.50 7.76 35.24
N SER A 320 14.94 6.55 35.56
CA SER A 320 15.65 6.31 36.81
C SER A 320 17.11 6.65 36.59
N SER A 321 17.53 7.76 37.21
CA SER A 321 18.91 8.14 37.54
C SER A 321 19.91 8.38 36.40
N GLY A 322 20.25 9.66 36.21
CA GLY A 322 21.61 10.09 35.86
C GLY A 322 21.94 10.21 34.37
N ASN A 323 21.85 11.43 33.85
CA ASN A 323 22.50 11.92 32.64
C ASN A 323 22.23 11.16 31.32
N ASN A 324 21.18 11.58 30.58
CA ASN A 324 21.32 11.99 29.16
C ASN A 324 19.99 12.47 28.57
N LYS A 325 20.05 13.66 27.95
CA LYS A 325 19.11 14.34 27.02
C LYS A 325 17.60 14.20 27.31
N ALA A 326 16.95 15.34 27.52
CA ALA A 326 15.49 15.45 27.54
C ALA A 326 14.89 14.89 26.24
N VAL A 327 14.23 13.74 26.34
CA VAL A 327 13.44 13.15 25.26
C VAL A 327 11.96 13.36 25.60
N PRO A 328 11.05 13.49 24.61
CA PRO A 328 9.62 13.65 24.92
C PRO A 328 9.07 12.39 25.60
N SER A 329 9.05 12.39 26.93
CA SER A 329 8.34 11.42 27.76
C SER A 329 6.86 11.79 27.86
N THR A 330 6.23 12.15 26.75
CA THR A 330 4.84 12.63 26.71
C THR A 330 3.97 11.61 26.01
N GLU A 331 2.70 11.53 26.40
CA GLU A 331 1.71 10.62 25.80
C GLU A 331 1.70 10.63 24.26
N PRO A 332 1.79 11.80 23.59
CA PRO A 332 1.76 11.85 22.14
C PRO A 332 2.92 11.15 21.44
N TRP A 333 4.03 10.95 22.13
CA TRP A 333 5.26 10.35 21.59
C TRP A 333 5.37 8.86 21.95
N CYS A 334 4.88 8.50 23.14
CA CYS A 334 5.06 7.17 23.72
C CYS A 334 3.82 6.29 23.61
N GLY A 335 2.65 6.86 23.29
CA GLY A 335 1.39 6.14 23.30
C GLY A 335 0.77 6.04 24.70
N SER A 336 -0.55 5.83 24.73
CA SER A 336 -1.35 5.79 25.94
C SER A 336 -1.08 4.56 26.80
N ASN A 337 -0.66 3.41 26.24
CA ASN A 337 -0.33 2.23 27.06
C ASN A 337 0.96 2.45 27.83
N ALA A 338 2.03 2.93 27.18
CA ALA A 338 3.27 3.24 27.87
C ALA A 338 3.07 4.37 28.90
N TRP A 339 2.27 5.38 28.54
CA TRP A 339 1.90 6.46 29.46
C TRP A 339 1.19 5.93 30.70
N CYS A 340 0.17 5.07 30.52
CA CYS A 340 -0.62 4.45 31.58
C CYS A 340 0.19 3.46 32.44
N TYR A 341 1.08 2.69 31.83
CA TYR A 341 1.86 1.66 32.51
C TYR A 341 3.00 2.24 33.35
N TYR A 342 3.82 3.13 32.76
CA TYR A 342 4.99 3.70 33.42
C TYR A 342 4.69 4.91 34.30
N LYS A 343 3.41 5.27 34.46
CA LYS A 343 2.99 6.41 35.27
C LYS A 343 3.60 7.74 34.83
N ILE A 344 3.78 7.89 33.51
CA ILE A 344 4.49 9.02 32.89
C ILE A 344 3.89 10.37 33.29
N TRP A 345 2.56 10.43 33.45
CA TRP A 345 1.80 11.61 33.87
C TRP A 345 2.22 12.22 35.21
N LYS A 346 2.74 11.40 36.13
CA LYS A 346 3.17 11.89 37.47
C LYS A 346 4.26 12.95 37.37
N ASN A 347 5.03 12.91 36.29
CA ASN A 347 6.17 13.79 36.06
C ASN A 347 5.83 14.97 35.13
N HIS A 348 4.59 15.12 34.65
CA HIS A 348 4.19 16.18 33.70
C HIS A 348 3.25 17.24 34.31
N PRO A 349 3.72 18.49 34.52
CA PRO A 349 2.94 19.54 35.19
C PRO A 349 1.61 19.91 34.52
N LYS A 350 1.53 19.83 33.18
CA LYS A 350 0.33 20.19 32.39
C LYS A 350 -0.65 19.02 32.21
N GLU A 351 -0.20 17.80 32.44
CA GLU A 351 -1.00 16.58 32.26
C GLU A 351 -1.50 16.02 33.61
N LYS A 352 -0.98 16.52 34.75
CA LYS A 352 -1.50 16.23 36.10
C LYS A 352 -3.00 16.51 36.27
N GLN A 353 -3.56 17.47 35.52
CA GLN A 353 -5.00 17.75 35.56
C GLN A 353 -5.85 16.57 35.06
N TYR A 354 -5.26 15.67 34.28
CA TYR A 354 -5.89 14.46 33.75
C TYR A 354 -5.64 13.23 34.64
N SER A 355 -5.06 13.41 35.84
CA SER A 355 -4.67 12.33 36.75
C SER A 355 -5.53 12.23 38.01
N ASN A 356 -6.79 12.65 37.98
CA ASN A 356 -7.65 12.71 39.17
C ASN A 356 -8.48 11.44 39.45
N SER A 357 -8.11 10.28 38.89
CA SER A 357 -8.79 8.99 39.13
C SER A 357 -7.84 7.77 39.15
N THR A 358 -6.59 7.91 38.70
CA THR A 358 -5.85 6.79 38.07
C THR A 358 -4.69 6.25 38.92
N ASN A 359 -4.97 5.49 39.97
CA ASN A 359 -3.91 4.79 40.72
C ASN A 359 -3.41 3.50 40.02
N SER A 360 -4.22 2.96 39.10
CA SER A 360 -3.94 1.74 38.34
C SER A 360 -3.89 2.00 36.84
N TYR A 361 -3.21 1.11 36.12
CA TYR A 361 -3.15 1.11 34.66
C TYR A 361 -4.58 1.04 34.07
N GLU A 362 -5.44 0.22 34.65
CA GLU A 362 -6.81 -0.02 34.20
C GLU A 362 -7.65 1.26 34.25
N SER A 363 -7.62 1.98 35.38
CA SER A 363 -8.34 3.25 35.49
C SER A 363 -7.80 4.30 34.52
N CYS A 364 -6.50 4.30 34.26
CA CYS A 364 -5.87 5.20 33.29
C CYS A 364 -6.35 4.96 31.85
N MET A 365 -6.51 3.68 31.49
CA MET A 365 -7.02 3.27 30.18
C MET A 365 -8.53 3.48 30.07
N ASP A 366 -9.28 3.29 31.16
CA ASP A 366 -10.74 3.51 31.19
C ASP A 366 -11.10 4.99 30.96
N ASP A 367 -10.26 5.94 31.37
CA ASP A 367 -10.45 7.38 31.10
C ASP A 367 -10.15 7.79 29.63
N ARG A 368 -9.54 6.88 28.85
CA ARG A 368 -9.08 7.12 27.47
C ARG A 368 -9.86 6.34 26.42
N LEU A 369 -10.48 5.24 26.82
CA LEU A 369 -11.20 4.34 25.93
C LEU A 369 -12.72 4.55 26.08
N PRO A 370 -13.49 4.46 24.98
CA PRO A 370 -14.94 4.38 25.07
C PRO A 370 -15.39 3.19 25.95
N PRO A 371 -16.52 3.28 26.68
CA PRO A 371 -17.06 2.18 27.48
C PRO A 371 -17.34 0.89 26.68
N ASP A 372 -17.57 1.05 25.38
CA ASP A 372 -17.89 0.04 24.38
C ASP A 372 -16.69 -0.43 23.56
N MET A 373 -15.50 0.14 23.76
CA MET A 373 -14.28 -0.31 23.11
C MET A 373 -13.59 -1.39 23.98
N PRO A 374 -13.26 -2.57 23.42
CA PRO A 374 -12.53 -3.58 24.16
C PRO A 374 -11.16 -3.02 24.58
N ARG A 375 -10.84 -3.12 25.88
CA ARG A 375 -9.54 -2.70 26.41
C ARG A 375 -8.44 -3.40 25.62
N PRO A 376 -7.48 -2.69 25.02
CA PRO A 376 -6.33 -3.30 24.37
C PRO A 376 -5.44 -3.91 25.47
N TYR A 377 -5.72 -5.15 25.83
CA TYR A 377 -4.89 -6.08 26.62
C TYR A 377 -4.38 -5.61 27.99
N ALA A 378 -5.02 -6.13 29.03
CA ALA A 378 -4.44 -6.31 30.36
C ALA A 378 -3.48 -7.52 30.35
N PHE A 379 -2.26 -7.38 29.83
CA PHE A 379 -1.20 -8.39 30.00
C PHE A 379 0.17 -7.73 30.23
N LEU A 380 0.30 -7.13 31.41
CA LEU A 380 1.57 -6.98 32.11
C LEU A 380 1.37 -7.55 33.52
N ARG A 381 1.36 -8.88 33.60
CA ARG A 381 1.69 -9.61 34.82
C ARG A 381 2.96 -10.40 34.58
#